data_AF-A0A0D0D3S1-F1
#
_entry.id   AF-A0A0D0D3S1-F1
#
_cell.length_a   1.000
_cell.length_b   1.000
_cell.length_c   1.000
_cell.angle_alpha   90.00
_cell.angle_beta   90.00
_cell.angle_gamma   90.00
#
_symmetry.space_group_name_H-M   'P 1'
#
loop_
_entity.id
_entity.type
_entity.pdbx_description
1 polymer ?
#
loop_
_entity_poly.entity_id
_entity_poly.type
_entity_poly.pdbx_seq_one_letter_code
_entity_poly.pdbx_strand_id
1 'polypeptide(L)'
;KQTLPYLLFRFAGGKNSKYTIEILELLQCLHREWPADVKDFVKRRGWLMNLTGRPNGFYPIDRGQEHNIRDIKVTHQVQGPNASWDLMKRISPAIPTLVRVRKHMERQIQTLQRGSSHTDPAKRKDIERLEGVYRTSEIHMQEDGCHARGKADHVEDVVSLGAAHLFSRKTMQRWWEHRNFAHSTLEVW
;
A
#
# COMPACT_ATOMS: atom_id res chain seq x y z
N LYS A 1 -11.66 12.30 -2.04
CA LYS A 1 -10.99 13.04 -3.15
C LYS A 1 -9.79 13.89 -2.70
N GLN A 2 -9.62 14.20 -1.41
CA GLN A 2 -8.53 15.06 -0.91
C GLN A 2 -7.25 14.29 -0.45
N THR A 3 -7.25 12.97 -0.50
CA THR A 3 -6.18 12.16 0.09
C THR A 3 -4.85 12.22 -0.67
N LEU A 4 -4.88 12.27 -2.01
CA LEU A 4 -3.64 12.26 -2.82
C LEU A 4 -2.83 13.55 -2.66
N PRO A 5 -3.40 14.77 -2.75
CA PRO A 5 -2.66 16.00 -2.46
C PRO A 5 -2.10 16.03 -1.03
N TYR A 6 -2.86 15.54 -0.05
CA TYR A 6 -2.38 15.44 1.33
C TYR A 6 -1.18 14.50 1.47
N LEU A 7 -1.24 13.33 0.84
CA LEU A 7 -0.12 12.38 0.80
C LEU A 7 1.09 12.96 0.09
N LEU A 8 0.90 13.71 -1.00
CA LEU A 8 1.98 14.40 -1.70
C LEU A 8 2.73 15.34 -0.76
N PHE A 9 2.01 16.21 -0.05
CA PHE A 9 2.62 17.13 0.90
C PHE A 9 3.31 16.38 2.03
N ARG A 10 2.65 15.38 2.62
CA ARG A 10 3.25 14.56 3.68
C ARG A 10 4.56 13.89 3.23
N PHE A 11 4.61 13.32 2.03
CA PHE A 11 5.82 12.68 1.51
C PHE A 11 6.92 13.68 1.18
N ALA A 12 6.56 14.83 0.60
CA ALA A 12 7.51 15.89 0.29
C ALA A 12 8.18 16.45 1.55
N GLY A 13 7.42 16.69 2.62
CA GLY A 13 7.97 17.17 3.88
C GLY A 13 8.71 16.09 4.67
N GLY A 14 8.22 14.86 4.63
CA GLY A 14 8.87 13.69 5.24
C GLY A 14 10.10 13.17 4.50
N LYS A 15 10.60 13.88 3.48
CA LYS A 15 11.80 13.53 2.67
C LYS A 15 11.68 12.19 1.93
N ASN A 16 10.45 11.78 1.60
CA ASN A 16 10.15 10.57 0.86
C ASN A 16 10.05 10.86 -0.65
N SER A 17 11.20 11.13 -1.28
CA SER A 17 11.25 11.64 -2.67
C SER A 17 10.66 10.68 -3.71
N LYS A 18 10.86 9.36 -3.56
CA LYS A 18 10.29 8.35 -4.46
C LYS A 18 8.76 8.41 -4.47
N TYR A 19 8.14 8.32 -3.29
CA TYR A 19 6.69 8.43 -3.14
C TYR A 19 6.15 9.80 -3.55
N THR A 20 6.93 10.87 -3.33
CA THR A 20 6.56 12.22 -3.82
C THR A 20 6.43 12.22 -5.34
N ILE A 21 7.41 11.65 -6.06
CA ILE A 21 7.39 11.57 -7.52
C ILE A 21 6.24 10.67 -7.98
N GLU A 22 6.06 9.48 -7.41
CA GLU A 22 4.96 8.56 -7.77
C GLU A 22 3.58 9.22 -7.64
N ILE A 23 3.35 9.99 -6.57
CA ILE A 23 2.08 10.70 -6.40
C ILE A 23 1.93 11.86 -7.39
N LEU A 24 3.01 12.57 -7.74
CA LEU A 24 2.99 13.61 -8.79
C LEU A 24 2.66 13.01 -10.16
N GLU A 25 3.31 11.90 -10.53
CA GLU A 25 3.04 11.13 -11.75
C GLU A 25 1.56 10.73 -11.80
N LEU A 26 1.05 10.14 -10.73
CA LEU A 26 -0.34 9.71 -10.66
C LEU A 26 -1.32 10.89 -10.76
N LEU A 27 -1.05 12.01 -10.08
CA LEU A 27 -1.89 13.20 -10.16
C LEU A 27 -1.91 13.77 -11.58
N GLN A 28 -0.75 13.86 -12.23
CA GLN A 28 -0.63 14.32 -13.61
C GLN A 28 -1.41 13.41 -14.57
N CYS A 29 -1.24 12.10 -14.46
CA CYS A 29 -2.00 11.09 -15.18
C CYS A 29 -3.52 11.25 -15.00
N LEU A 30 -3.97 11.33 -13.75
CA LEU A 30 -5.39 11.43 -13.41
C LEU A 30 -6.03 12.76 -13.82
N HIS A 31 -5.29 13.86 -13.80
CA HIS A 31 -5.84 15.20 -14.07
C HIS A 31 -5.68 15.62 -15.53
N ARG A 32 -4.58 15.24 -16.21
CA ARG A 32 -4.21 15.81 -17.52
C ARG A 32 -4.06 14.79 -18.64
N GLU A 33 -3.55 13.58 -18.37
CA GLU A 33 -3.06 12.72 -19.46
C GLU A 33 -4.00 11.58 -19.81
N TRP A 34 -4.57 10.89 -18.82
CA TRP A 34 -5.38 9.71 -19.10
C TRP A 34 -6.75 10.06 -19.70
N PRO A 35 -7.27 9.24 -20.62
CA PRO A 35 -8.68 9.25 -21.02
C PRO A 35 -9.62 8.93 -19.84
N ALA A 36 -10.90 9.31 -19.96
CA ALA A 36 -11.88 9.19 -18.86
C ALA A 36 -12.11 7.73 -18.42
N ASP A 37 -12.15 6.83 -19.40
CA ASP A 37 -12.23 5.38 -19.31
C ASP A 37 -11.04 4.77 -18.56
N VAL A 38 -9.80 5.19 -18.88
CA VAL A 38 -8.61 4.76 -18.13
C VAL A 38 -8.65 5.26 -16.69
N LYS A 39 -9.06 6.52 -16.46
CA LYS A 39 -9.21 7.07 -15.10
C LYS A 39 -10.23 6.28 -14.29
N ASP A 40 -11.36 5.90 -14.90
CA ASP A 40 -12.40 5.13 -14.22
C ASP A 40 -11.91 3.72 -13.88
N PHE A 41 -11.24 3.06 -14.84
CA PHE A 41 -10.62 1.76 -14.63
C PHE A 41 -9.64 1.79 -13.45
N VAL A 42 -8.67 2.71 -13.47
CA VAL A 42 -7.66 2.80 -12.39
C VAL A 42 -8.32 3.10 -11.06
N LYS A 43 -9.23 4.08 -10.98
CA LYS A 43 -9.90 4.45 -9.71
C LYS A 43 -10.75 3.34 -9.12
N ARG A 44 -11.45 2.57 -9.97
CA ARG A 44 -12.40 1.54 -9.49
C ARG A 44 -11.77 0.16 -9.33
N ARG A 45 -10.76 -0.17 -10.14
CA ARG A 45 -10.21 -1.53 -10.24
C ARG A 45 -8.73 -1.62 -9.91
N GLY A 46 -8.00 -0.50 -9.93
CA GLY A 46 -6.54 -0.48 -9.76
C GLY A 46 -6.04 -0.42 -8.31
N TRP A 47 -6.91 -0.18 -7.34
CA TRP A 47 -6.50 0.01 -5.93
C TRP A 47 -6.87 -1.17 -5.04
N LEU A 48 -8.08 -1.69 -5.26
CA LEU A 48 -8.72 -2.68 -4.42
C LEU A 48 -9.24 -3.82 -5.29
N MET A 49 -9.07 -5.04 -4.82
CA MET A 49 -9.62 -6.25 -5.40
C MET A 49 -10.47 -6.99 -4.37
N ASN A 50 -11.41 -7.82 -4.81
CA ASN A 50 -12.20 -8.65 -3.91
C ASN A 50 -11.90 -10.14 -4.15
N LEU A 51 -11.07 -10.71 -3.28
CA LEU A 51 -10.68 -12.13 -3.36
C LEU A 51 -11.80 -13.09 -2.95
N THR A 52 -12.78 -12.61 -2.19
CA THR A 52 -13.77 -13.46 -1.51
C THR A 52 -15.16 -13.40 -2.15
N GLY A 53 -15.41 -12.41 -3.01
CA GLY A 53 -16.72 -12.10 -3.57
C GLY A 53 -17.71 -11.51 -2.56
N ARG A 54 -17.31 -11.31 -1.29
CA ARG A 54 -18.20 -10.79 -0.24
C ARG A 54 -18.29 -9.26 -0.29
N PRO A 55 -19.46 -8.67 0.01
CA PRO A 55 -19.56 -7.22 0.23
C PRO A 55 -18.55 -6.76 1.28
N ASN A 56 -17.89 -5.63 1.04
CA ASN A 56 -16.84 -5.05 1.91
C ASN A 56 -15.60 -5.94 2.14
N GLY A 57 -15.43 -7.03 1.38
CA GLY A 57 -14.23 -7.88 1.38
C GLY A 57 -13.09 -7.34 0.52
N PHE A 58 -12.97 -6.02 0.38
CA PHE A 58 -11.95 -5.40 -0.46
C PHE A 58 -10.57 -5.54 0.17
N TYR A 59 -9.59 -5.86 -0.67
CA TYR A 59 -8.21 -6.09 -0.30
C TYR A 59 -7.29 -5.25 -1.21
N PRO A 60 -6.22 -4.62 -0.69
CA PRO A 60 -5.27 -3.89 -1.53
C PRO A 60 -4.67 -4.82 -2.60
N ILE A 61 -4.66 -4.37 -3.86
CA ILE A 61 -4.19 -5.20 -4.98
C ILE A 61 -2.71 -5.59 -4.83
N ASP A 62 -1.88 -4.67 -4.37
CA ASP A 62 -0.44 -4.86 -4.15
C ASP A 62 -0.16 -5.98 -3.16
N ARG A 63 -0.84 -5.97 -2.01
CA ARG A 63 -0.77 -7.09 -1.05
C ARG A 63 -1.25 -8.41 -1.65
N GLY A 64 -2.24 -8.36 -2.54
CA GLY A 64 -2.68 -9.52 -3.31
C GLY A 64 -1.58 -10.13 -4.16
N GLN A 65 -0.89 -9.27 -4.88
CA GLN A 65 0.25 -9.64 -5.69
C GLN A 65 1.40 -10.17 -4.81
N GLU A 66 1.62 -9.58 -3.65
CA GLU A 66 2.60 -10.08 -2.67
C GLU A 66 2.27 -11.51 -2.21
N HIS A 67 0.99 -11.82 -1.93
CA HIS A 67 0.57 -13.20 -1.61
C HIS A 67 0.82 -14.16 -2.79
N ASN A 68 0.50 -13.75 -4.02
CA ASN A 68 0.77 -14.58 -5.19
C ASN A 68 2.27 -14.85 -5.36
N ILE A 69 3.11 -13.82 -5.17
CA ILE A 69 4.58 -13.96 -5.22
C ILE A 69 5.06 -14.91 -4.13
N ARG A 70 4.55 -14.77 -2.90
CA ARG A 70 4.88 -15.66 -1.78
C ARG A 70 4.49 -17.10 -2.08
N ASP A 71 3.30 -17.34 -2.63
CA ASP A 71 2.84 -18.69 -2.95
C ASP A 71 3.72 -19.35 -4.03
N ILE A 72 4.11 -18.60 -5.05
CA ILE A 72 5.01 -19.09 -6.11
C ILE A 72 6.43 -19.35 -5.59
N LYS A 73 6.99 -18.42 -4.82
CA LYS A 73 8.42 -18.43 -4.45
C LYS A 73 8.73 -19.16 -3.15
N VAL A 74 7.76 -19.33 -2.26
CA VAL A 74 7.99 -19.86 -0.91
C VAL A 74 7.09 -21.05 -0.65
N THR A 75 5.78 -20.87 -0.76
CA THR A 75 4.81 -21.88 -0.30
C THR A 75 4.77 -23.11 -1.21
N HIS A 76 4.78 -22.90 -2.53
CA HIS A 76 4.67 -23.94 -3.56
C HIS A 76 5.83 -23.87 -4.54
N GLN A 77 6.99 -23.44 -4.03
CA GLN A 77 8.20 -23.35 -4.83
C GLN A 77 8.57 -24.73 -5.39
N VAL A 78 9.06 -24.72 -6.62
CA VAL A 78 9.63 -25.93 -7.24
C VAL A 78 10.94 -26.24 -6.53
N GLN A 79 11.06 -27.45 -5.99
CA GLN A 79 12.26 -27.92 -5.28
C GLN A 79 12.88 -29.11 -6.01
N GLY A 80 14.19 -29.31 -5.81
CA GLY A 80 14.95 -30.44 -6.34
C GLY A 80 15.91 -30.07 -7.49
N PRO A 81 16.68 -31.05 -7.97
CA PRO A 81 17.77 -30.83 -8.94
C PRO A 81 17.29 -30.31 -10.31
N ASN A 82 16.00 -30.50 -10.64
CA ASN A 82 15.38 -30.02 -11.88
C ASN A 82 14.52 -28.77 -11.68
N ALA A 83 14.66 -28.07 -10.55
CA ALA A 83 13.93 -26.83 -10.31
C ALA A 83 14.47 -25.71 -11.22
N SER A 84 13.69 -25.36 -12.26
CA SER A 84 14.01 -24.29 -13.20
C SER A 84 12.92 -23.21 -13.21
N TRP A 85 13.28 -22.00 -13.67
CA TRP A 85 12.31 -20.91 -13.88
C TRP A 85 11.20 -21.30 -14.86
N ASP A 86 11.52 -22.07 -15.91
CA ASP A 86 10.54 -22.56 -16.87
C ASP A 86 9.52 -23.51 -16.22
N LEU A 87 10.00 -24.41 -15.36
CA LEU A 87 9.13 -25.33 -14.62
C LEU A 87 8.23 -24.56 -13.63
N MET A 88 8.79 -23.58 -12.92
CA MET A 88 8.03 -22.69 -12.04
C MET A 88 6.95 -21.93 -12.80
N LYS A 89 7.28 -21.36 -13.96
CA LYS A 89 6.32 -20.64 -14.82
C LYS A 89 5.20 -21.55 -15.31
N ARG A 90 5.51 -22.80 -15.67
CA ARG A 90 4.51 -23.80 -16.09
C ARG A 90 3.56 -24.20 -14.96
N ILE A 91 4.06 -24.31 -13.73
CA ILE A 91 3.25 -24.77 -12.57
C ILE A 91 2.47 -23.62 -11.92
N SER A 92 2.98 -22.38 -11.97
CA SER A 92 2.39 -21.22 -11.28
C SER A 92 0.88 -21.02 -11.53
N PRO A 93 0.34 -21.17 -12.76
CA PRO A 93 -1.09 -21.03 -13.01
C PRO A 93 -1.96 -22.08 -12.30
N ALA A 94 -1.41 -23.24 -11.94
CA ALA A 94 -2.12 -24.31 -11.25
C ALA A 94 -2.18 -24.12 -9.72
N ILE A 95 -1.30 -23.29 -9.14
CA ILE A 95 -1.21 -23.03 -7.69
C ILE A 95 -2.56 -22.67 -7.05
N PRO A 96 -3.37 -21.73 -7.59
CA PRO A 96 -4.66 -21.39 -6.99
C PRO A 96 -5.61 -22.58 -6.87
N THR A 97 -5.61 -23.46 -7.87
CA THR A 97 -6.42 -24.68 -7.87
C THR A 97 -5.92 -25.66 -6.83
N LEU A 98 -4.60 -25.87 -6.73
CA LEU A 98 -3.99 -26.74 -5.72
C LEU A 98 -4.30 -26.26 -4.30
N VAL A 99 -4.21 -24.95 -4.04
CA VAL A 99 -4.58 -24.35 -2.75
C VAL A 99 -6.06 -24.61 -2.43
N ARG A 100 -6.96 -24.51 -3.42
CA ARG A 100 -8.39 -24.75 -3.22
C ARG A 100 -8.69 -26.21 -2.93
N VAL A 101 -8.05 -27.15 -3.63
CA VAL A 101 -8.16 -28.59 -3.38
C VAL A 101 -7.66 -28.92 -1.98
N ARG A 102 -6.49 -28.42 -1.59
CA ARG A 102 -5.95 -28.58 -0.23
C ARG A 102 -6.94 -28.10 0.82
N LYS A 103 -7.45 -26.86 0.69
CA LYS A 103 -8.44 -26.29 1.63
C LYS A 103 -9.73 -27.11 1.67
N HIS A 104 -10.15 -27.70 0.56
CA HIS A 104 -11.32 -28.57 0.51
C HIS A 104 -11.07 -29.87 1.29
N MET A 105 -9.92 -30.53 1.06
CA MET A 105 -9.54 -31.74 1.79
C MET A 105 -9.40 -31.49 3.29
N GLU A 106 -8.76 -30.39 3.71
CA GLU A 106 -8.63 -30.02 5.13
C GLU A 106 -9.99 -29.82 5.81
N ARG A 107 -11.00 -29.33 5.09
CA ARG A 107 -12.38 -29.21 5.62
C ARG A 107 -13.08 -30.56 5.73
N GLN A 108 -12.87 -31.46 4.77
CA GLN A 108 -13.50 -32.78 4.75
C GLN A 108 -12.92 -33.71 5.82
N ILE A 109 -11.59 -33.71 5.98
CA ILE A 109 -10.87 -34.66 6.86
C ILE A 109 -10.83 -34.15 8.31
N GLN A 110 -11.25 -32.90 8.57
CA GLN A 110 -11.21 -32.27 9.91
C GLN A 110 -9.84 -32.44 10.60
N THR A 111 -8.75 -32.33 9.83
CA THR A 111 -7.40 -32.33 10.41
C THR A 111 -7.26 -31.17 11.39
N LEU A 112 -6.29 -31.28 12.33
CA LEU A 112 -5.98 -30.21 13.29
C LEU A 112 -5.83 -28.87 12.55
N GLN A 113 -6.88 -28.05 12.61
CA GLN A 113 -6.90 -26.77 11.93
C GLN A 113 -6.09 -25.79 12.79
N ARG A 114 -4.97 -25.31 12.26
CA ARG A 114 -4.41 -24.06 12.77
C ARG A 114 -5.45 -22.97 12.48
N GLY A 115 -5.84 -22.22 13.50
CA GLY A 115 -6.70 -21.06 13.34
C GLY A 115 -6.10 -20.15 12.26
N SER A 116 -6.82 -19.99 11.16
CA SER A 116 -6.46 -19.05 10.07
C SER A 116 -6.86 -17.62 10.41
N SER A 117 -7.69 -17.45 11.44
CA SER A 117 -8.00 -16.18 12.04
C SER A 117 -7.08 -15.99 13.24
N HIS A 118 -6.34 -14.89 13.28
CA HIS A 118 -6.10 -14.29 14.58
C HIS A 118 -7.48 -14.00 15.17
N THR A 119 -7.77 -14.51 16.37
CA THR A 119 -8.88 -13.99 17.15
C THR A 119 -8.64 -12.50 17.22
N ASP A 120 -9.57 -11.70 16.68
CA ASP A 120 -9.46 -10.26 16.79
C ASP A 120 -9.31 -9.99 18.29
N PRO A 121 -8.16 -9.45 18.76
CA PRO A 121 -8.07 -9.02 20.14
C PRO A 121 -9.26 -8.09 20.38
N ALA A 122 -9.80 -8.02 21.59
CA ALA A 122 -10.98 -7.20 21.85
C ALA A 122 -10.64 -5.73 21.61
N LYS A 123 -10.66 -5.29 20.34
CA LYS A 123 -10.16 -3.99 19.86
C LYS A 123 -10.79 -2.87 20.65
N ARG A 124 -12.06 -3.07 21.00
CA ARG A 124 -12.82 -2.16 21.85
C ARG A 124 -12.24 -2.02 23.26
N LYS A 125 -11.89 -3.13 23.93
CA LYS A 125 -11.23 -3.09 25.25
C LYS A 125 -9.84 -2.48 25.18
N ASP A 126 -9.10 -2.75 24.10
CA ASP A 126 -7.78 -2.17 23.90
C ASP A 126 -7.87 -0.66 23.62
N ILE A 127 -8.85 -0.23 22.82
CA ILE A 127 -9.16 1.18 22.57
C ILE A 127 -9.63 1.85 23.86
N GLU A 128 -10.55 1.26 24.62
CA GLU A 128 -11.02 1.80 25.90
C GLU A 128 -9.86 1.93 26.91
N ARG A 129 -8.95 0.96 26.95
CA ARG A 129 -7.74 1.04 27.78
C ARG A 129 -6.80 2.14 27.31
N LEU A 130 -6.58 2.25 26.00
CA LEU A 130 -5.80 3.34 25.40
C LEU A 130 -6.42 4.69 25.74
N GLU A 131 -7.71 4.89 25.47
CA GLU A 131 -8.44 6.12 25.82
C GLU A 131 -8.32 6.45 27.30
N GLY A 132 -8.46 5.46 28.18
CA GLY A 132 -8.26 5.64 29.62
C GLY A 132 -6.85 6.14 29.96
N VAL A 133 -5.81 5.54 29.37
CA VAL A 133 -4.42 5.98 29.53
C VAL A 133 -4.20 7.38 28.96
N TYR A 134 -4.72 7.68 27.78
CA TYR A 134 -4.61 9.01 27.15
C TYR A 134 -5.30 10.09 27.99
N ARG A 135 -6.51 9.81 28.51
CA ARG A 135 -7.24 10.71 29.41
C ARG A 135 -6.51 10.93 30.73
N THR A 136 -5.92 9.88 31.30
CA THR A 136 -5.20 9.97 32.58
C THR A 136 -3.86 10.69 32.45
N SER A 137 -3.17 10.46 31.33
CA SER A 137 -1.84 11.02 31.09
C SER A 137 -1.88 12.42 30.48
N GLU A 138 -3.03 12.87 29.98
CA GLU A 138 -3.28 14.17 29.37
C GLU A 138 -2.28 14.56 28.25
N ILE A 139 -1.51 13.60 27.72
CA ILE A 139 -0.45 13.80 26.71
C ILE A 139 -0.93 14.39 25.38
N HIS A 140 -2.25 14.46 25.19
CA HIS A 140 -2.91 14.97 24.00
C HIS A 140 -3.54 16.35 24.23
N MET A 141 -3.61 16.82 25.48
CA MET A 141 -4.04 18.18 25.79
C MET A 141 -2.86 19.14 25.59
N GLN A 142 -3.13 20.22 24.89
CA GLN A 142 -2.15 21.27 24.68
C GLN A 142 -2.16 22.18 25.90
N GLU A 143 -1.16 22.05 26.77
CA GLU A 143 -0.93 22.98 27.87
C GLU A 143 -0.10 24.17 27.40
N ASP A 144 -0.57 25.39 27.70
CA ASP A 144 0.17 26.62 27.41
C ASP A 144 1.48 26.63 28.22
N GLY A 145 2.61 26.67 27.51
CA GLY A 145 3.97 26.64 28.10
C GLY A 145 4.72 25.31 27.93
N CYS A 146 4.10 24.27 27.37
CA CYS A 146 4.81 23.06 26.97
C CYS A 146 5.66 23.31 25.71
N HIS A 147 6.93 23.66 25.91
CA HIS A 147 7.92 23.72 24.84
C HIS A 147 8.68 22.38 24.74
N ALA A 148 8.99 21.96 23.52
CA ALA A 148 9.90 20.83 23.28
C ALA A 148 11.21 21.06 24.04
N ARG A 149 11.56 20.14 24.96
CA ARG A 149 12.73 20.30 25.85
C ARG A 149 14.05 20.25 25.09
N GLY A 150 14.07 19.55 23.96
CA GLY A 150 15.19 19.53 23.04
C GLY A 150 14.77 19.48 21.57
N LYS A 151 15.75 19.66 20.68
CA LYS A 151 15.53 19.58 19.22
C LYS A 151 14.98 18.23 18.75
N ALA A 152 15.25 17.15 19.48
CA ALA A 152 14.75 15.82 19.18
C ALA A 152 13.25 15.65 19.48
N ASP A 153 12.69 16.47 20.37
CA ASP A 153 11.27 16.44 20.75
C ASP A 153 10.41 17.37 19.87
N HIS A 154 11.05 18.11 18.96
CA HIS A 154 10.36 18.96 18.01
C HIS A 154 9.76 18.11 16.89
N VAL A 155 8.43 18.00 16.87
CA VAL A 155 7.71 17.39 15.76
C VAL A 155 7.46 18.45 14.71
N GLU A 156 8.16 18.34 13.59
CA GLU A 156 7.96 19.21 12.43
C GLU A 156 6.59 18.97 11.79
N ASP A 157 5.87 20.03 11.42
CA ASP A 157 4.69 19.92 10.56
C ASP A 157 5.13 19.57 9.13
N VAL A 158 5.28 18.26 8.90
CA VAL A 158 5.69 17.71 7.61
C VAL A 158 4.72 18.02 6.48
N VAL A 159 3.45 18.32 6.75
CA VAL A 159 2.49 18.63 5.69
C VAL A 159 2.71 20.05 5.20
N SER A 160 2.77 21.03 6.11
CA SER A 160 3.03 22.42 5.75
C SER A 160 4.44 22.60 5.16
N LEU A 161 5.45 21.95 5.76
CA LEU A 161 6.80 21.93 5.20
C LEU A 161 6.83 21.31 3.81
N GLY A 162 6.09 20.22 3.60
CA GLY A 162 6.00 19.57 2.30
C GLY A 162 5.37 20.44 1.22
N ALA A 163 4.30 21.15 1.55
CA ALA A 163 3.69 22.13 0.65
C ALA A 163 4.70 23.23 0.26
N ALA A 164 5.43 23.79 1.24
CA ALA A 164 6.46 24.79 0.98
C ALA A 164 7.64 24.21 0.17
N HIS A 165 8.11 23.02 0.50
CA HIS A 165 9.24 22.36 -0.16
C HIS A 165 8.96 22.05 -1.64
N LEU A 166 7.73 21.65 -1.97
CA LEU A 166 7.37 21.28 -3.33
C LEU A 166 7.63 22.43 -4.33
N PHE A 167 7.35 23.67 -3.90
CA PHE A 167 7.56 24.89 -4.68
C PHE A 167 8.96 25.49 -4.47
N SER A 168 9.46 25.54 -3.23
CA SER A 168 10.74 26.22 -2.92
C SER A 168 11.98 25.44 -3.36
N ARG A 169 11.96 24.10 -3.31
CA ARG A 169 13.15 23.27 -3.58
C ARG A 169 13.34 22.90 -5.05
N LYS A 170 12.64 23.57 -5.96
CA LYS A 170 12.61 23.24 -7.40
C LYS A 170 12.19 21.79 -7.68
N THR A 171 11.55 21.10 -6.74
CA THR A 171 11.13 19.70 -6.89
C THR A 171 10.17 19.55 -8.05
N MET A 172 9.17 20.43 -8.13
CA MET A 172 8.21 20.44 -9.24
C MET A 172 8.86 20.81 -10.58
N GLN A 173 9.81 21.75 -10.57
CA GLN A 173 10.57 22.14 -11.78
C GLN A 173 11.40 20.97 -12.31
N ARG A 174 12.20 20.31 -11.46
CA ARG A 174 13.04 19.16 -11.85
C ARG A 174 12.19 17.99 -12.34
N TRP A 175 11.08 17.72 -11.64
CA TRP A 175 10.13 16.69 -12.06
C TRP A 175 9.57 16.96 -13.46
N TRP A 176 9.20 18.22 -13.74
CA TRP A 176 8.73 18.63 -15.06
C TRP A 176 9.82 18.50 -16.15
N GLU A 177 11.03 18.97 -15.87
CA GLU A 177 12.18 18.86 -16.77
C GLU A 177 12.50 17.40 -17.13
N HIS A 178 12.48 16.51 -16.13
CA HIS A 178 12.74 15.07 -16.32
C HIS A 178 11.63 14.34 -17.09
N ARG A 179 10.42 14.90 -17.19
CA ARG A 179 9.34 14.33 -18.00
C ARG A 179 9.41 14.74 -19.47
N ASN A 180 10.14 15.79 -19.79
CA ASN A 180 10.22 16.34 -21.14
C ASN A 180 11.26 15.59 -21.99
N PHE A 181 11.11 14.27 -22.11
CA PHE A 181 11.87 13.46 -23.06
C PHE A 181 10.92 12.91 -24.11
N ALA A 182 11.43 12.69 -25.32
CA ALA A 182 10.64 12.07 -26.38
C ALA A 182 10.25 10.64 -25.94
N HIS A 183 8.95 10.42 -25.73
CA HIS A 183 8.43 9.08 -25.51
C HIS A 183 8.55 8.29 -26.82
N SER A 184 9.08 7.06 -26.73
CA SER A 184 9.11 6.14 -27.88
C SER A 184 7.69 5.81 -28.29
N THR A 185 7.35 6.05 -29.56
CA THR A 185 6.04 5.70 -30.16
C THR A 185 6.08 4.35 -30.89
N LEU A 186 7.17 3.58 -30.71
CA LEU A 186 7.42 2.35 -31.47
C LEU A 186 6.83 1.08 -30.86
N GLU A 187 6.16 1.17 -29.71
CA GLU A 187 5.48 0.02 -29.13
C GLU A 187 4.13 -0.19 -29.84
N VAL A 188 4.09 -1.21 -30.71
CA VAL A 188 2.87 -1.77 -31.27
C VAL A 188 2.26 -2.69 -30.21
N TRP A 189 1.06 -2.33 -29.74
CA TRP A 189 0.28 -3.11 -28.77
C TRP A 189 -0.37 -4.34 -29.41
#